data_AF-A0A4Q3F8Z4-F1
#
_entry.id   AF-A0A4Q3F8Z4-F1
#
_cell.length_a   1.000
_cell.length_b   1.000
_cell.length_c   1.000
_cell.angle_alpha   90.00
_cell.angle_beta   90.00
_cell.angle_gamma   90.00
#
_symmetry.space_group_name_H-M   'P 1'
#
loop_
_entity.id
_entity.type
_entity.pdbx_description
1 polymer ?
#
loop_
_entity_poly.entity_id
_entity_poly.type
_entity_poly.pdbx_seq_one_letter_code
_entity_poly.pdbx_strand_id
1 'polypeptide(L)'
;GKVIGEQNIAEGSISANFKVAYQPGTLKAISIENGKETASKTLVTTGKPVALKLTADRQTIQVGLNDLAYIKAEVVDANGNTVPYANNVKITFKLLPGKGSIMAVGNGNPTDVSSFHQPEKKVWRGSCQAIIRPDIAPGKIVLQVEADGLKPATITINSK
;
A
#
# COMPACT_ATOMS: atom_id res chain seq x y z
N GLY A 1 -20.30 -18.52 -1.97
CA GLY A 1 -19.31 -19.00 -0.98
C GLY A 1 -19.97 -20.00 -0.06
N LYS A 2 -19.20 -20.76 0.72
CA LYS A 2 -19.71 -21.66 1.76
C LYS A 2 -19.67 -20.96 3.11
N VAL A 3 -20.75 -21.01 3.89
CA VAL A 3 -20.73 -20.56 5.28
C VAL A 3 -19.88 -21.54 6.09
N ILE A 4 -18.86 -21.02 6.76
CA ILE A 4 -17.91 -21.82 7.55
C ILE A 4 -18.17 -21.72 9.07
N GLY A 5 -18.95 -20.74 9.50
CA GLY A 5 -19.35 -20.52 10.88
C GLY A 5 -20.09 -19.20 11.05
N GLU A 6 -20.81 -19.09 12.14
CA GLU A 6 -21.46 -17.87 12.62
C GLU A 6 -21.19 -17.77 14.12
N GLN A 7 -20.96 -16.57 14.63
CA GLN A 7 -20.66 -16.36 16.05
C GLN A 7 -21.28 -15.06 16.53
N ASN A 8 -22.02 -15.12 17.63
CA ASN A 8 -22.44 -13.93 18.36
C ASN A 8 -21.24 -13.28 19.05
N ILE A 9 -21.10 -11.97 18.91
CA ILE A 9 -20.11 -11.21 19.68
C ILE A 9 -20.64 -11.08 21.11
N ALA A 10 -19.91 -11.64 22.08
CA ALA A 10 -20.25 -11.53 23.49
C ALA A 10 -20.21 -10.07 23.96
N GLU A 11 -21.02 -9.74 24.97
CA GLU A 11 -21.00 -8.42 25.60
C GLU A 11 -19.58 -8.08 26.10
N GLY A 12 -19.10 -6.88 25.75
CA GLY A 12 -17.73 -6.44 26.04
C GLY A 12 -16.64 -6.98 25.10
N SER A 13 -16.98 -7.86 24.14
CA SER A 13 -16.05 -8.28 23.08
C SER A 13 -16.24 -7.46 21.82
N ILE A 14 -15.17 -7.36 21.03
CA ILE A 14 -15.16 -6.79 19.67
C ILE A 14 -14.61 -7.78 18.63
N SER A 15 -14.46 -9.05 19.02
CA SER A 15 -13.80 -10.08 18.21
C SER A 15 -14.64 -11.35 18.11
N ALA A 16 -14.77 -11.88 16.90
CA ALA A 16 -15.17 -13.26 16.62
C ALA A 16 -13.96 -14.06 16.12
N ASN A 17 -13.86 -15.32 16.50
CA ASN A 17 -12.72 -16.17 16.19
C ASN A 17 -13.19 -17.47 15.55
N PHE A 18 -12.67 -17.77 14.37
CA PHE A 18 -12.99 -18.99 13.63
C PHE A 18 -11.73 -19.79 13.37
N LYS A 19 -11.78 -21.10 13.60
CA LYS A 19 -10.73 -22.03 13.15
C LYS A 19 -11.11 -22.55 11.77
N VAL A 20 -10.31 -22.19 10.77
CA VAL A 20 -10.61 -22.50 9.36
C VAL A 20 -9.39 -23.15 8.74
N ALA A 21 -9.57 -24.34 8.15
CA ALA A 21 -8.52 -24.96 7.35
C ALA A 21 -8.24 -24.09 6.12
N TYR A 22 -6.97 -23.73 5.90
CA TYR A 22 -6.59 -22.87 4.80
C TYR A 22 -6.91 -23.51 3.45
N GLN A 23 -7.56 -22.73 2.58
CA GLN A 23 -7.74 -23.03 1.17
C GLN A 23 -7.58 -21.73 0.38
N PRO A 24 -6.88 -21.75 -0.78
CA PRO A 24 -6.77 -20.57 -1.62
C PRO A 24 -8.15 -20.15 -2.12
N GLY A 25 -8.44 -18.86 -2.05
CA GLY A 25 -9.73 -18.31 -2.45
C GLY A 25 -10.05 -17.01 -1.73
N THR A 26 -11.34 -16.79 -1.51
CA THR A 26 -11.89 -15.55 -0.94
C THR A 26 -12.55 -15.85 0.41
N LEU A 27 -12.06 -15.20 1.46
CA LEU A 27 -12.67 -15.23 2.79
C LEU A 27 -13.50 -13.95 2.98
N LYS A 28 -14.81 -14.08 3.13
CA LYS A 28 -15.74 -12.96 3.37
C LYS A 28 -16.27 -13.04 4.80
N ALA A 29 -16.08 -11.99 5.57
CA ALA A 29 -16.74 -11.76 6.86
C ALA A 29 -17.96 -10.86 6.64
N ILE A 30 -19.08 -11.19 7.28
CA ILE A 30 -20.34 -10.44 7.22
C ILE A 30 -20.76 -10.12 8.66
N SER A 31 -21.07 -8.85 8.91
CA SER A 31 -21.69 -8.38 10.15
C SER A 31 -23.21 -8.49 10.01
N ILE A 32 -23.87 -9.04 11.02
CA ILE A 32 -25.32 -9.22 11.05
C ILE A 32 -25.89 -8.56 12.30
N GLU A 33 -26.88 -7.69 12.13
CA GLU A 33 -27.64 -7.07 13.21
C GLU A 33 -29.13 -7.26 12.95
N ASN A 34 -29.88 -7.73 13.96
CA ASN A 34 -31.32 -8.00 13.86
C ASN A 34 -31.69 -8.86 12.62
N GLY A 35 -30.85 -9.85 12.32
CA GLY A 35 -31.03 -10.75 11.18
C GLY A 35 -30.71 -10.14 9.81
N LYS A 36 -30.11 -8.95 9.73
CA LYS A 36 -29.75 -8.27 8.48
C LYS A 36 -28.25 -8.02 8.37
N GLU A 37 -27.68 -8.19 7.17
CA GLU A 37 -26.29 -7.82 6.88
C GLU A 37 -26.12 -6.29 6.98
N THR A 38 -25.18 -5.84 7.82
CA THR A 38 -24.87 -4.41 8.02
C THR A 38 -23.53 -3.99 7.44
N ALA A 39 -22.57 -4.91 7.37
CA ALA A 39 -21.26 -4.66 6.79
C ALA A 39 -20.63 -5.96 6.28
N SER A 40 -19.66 -5.85 5.38
CA SER A 40 -18.81 -6.99 5.03
C SER A 40 -17.38 -6.59 4.70
N LYS A 41 -16.47 -7.54 4.90
CA LYS A 41 -15.05 -7.41 4.55
C LYS A 41 -14.56 -8.68 3.89
N THR A 42 -13.67 -8.53 2.92
CA THR A 42 -13.13 -9.65 2.15
C THR A 42 -11.61 -9.65 2.21
N LEU A 43 -11.03 -10.86 2.31
CA LEU A 43 -9.63 -11.15 2.08
C LEU A 43 -9.52 -12.14 0.92
N VAL A 44 -8.59 -11.90 0.02
CA VAL A 44 -8.38 -12.73 -1.18
C VAL A 44 -6.97 -13.30 -1.13
N THR A 45 -6.84 -14.58 -1.44
CA THR A 45 -5.53 -15.22 -1.63
C THR A 45 -4.85 -14.60 -2.84
N THR A 46 -3.65 -14.05 -2.65
CA THR A 46 -2.91 -13.37 -3.71
C THR A 46 -2.08 -14.35 -4.53
N GLY A 47 -1.89 -14.00 -5.80
CA GLY A 47 -0.95 -14.65 -6.68
C GLY A 47 0.51 -14.29 -6.39
N LYS A 48 1.40 -14.63 -7.32
CA LYS A 48 2.81 -14.21 -7.28
C LYS A 48 2.93 -12.71 -7.55
N PRO A 49 3.94 -12.02 -6.97
CA PRO A 49 4.32 -10.66 -7.36
C PRO A 49 4.57 -10.54 -8.86
N VAL A 50 4.01 -9.52 -9.51
CA VAL A 50 4.27 -9.25 -10.95
C VAL A 50 4.51 -7.77 -11.26
N ALA A 51 4.03 -6.85 -10.43
CA ALA A 51 4.08 -5.43 -10.72
C ALA A 51 4.15 -4.58 -9.45
N LEU A 52 4.48 -3.30 -9.65
CA LEU A 52 4.33 -2.25 -8.67
C LEU A 52 3.05 -1.45 -8.92
N LYS A 53 2.41 -0.99 -7.85
CA LYS A 53 1.27 -0.08 -7.88
C LYS A 53 1.57 1.12 -6.99
N LEU A 54 1.30 2.33 -7.50
CA LEU A 54 1.48 3.57 -6.75
C LEU A 54 0.15 4.23 -6.46
N THR A 55 -0.04 4.68 -5.23
CA THR A 55 -1.21 5.46 -4.81
C THR A 55 -0.73 6.69 -4.03
N ALA A 56 -1.12 7.88 -4.48
CA ALA A 56 -0.90 9.11 -3.74
C ALA A 56 -2.07 9.38 -2.79
N ASP A 57 -1.80 9.89 -1.60
CA ASP A 57 -2.83 10.50 -0.75
C ASP A 57 -3.45 11.73 -1.42
N ARG A 58 -2.62 12.53 -2.11
CA ARG A 58 -3.00 13.73 -2.86
C ARG A 58 -2.23 13.80 -4.16
N GLN A 59 -2.94 13.98 -5.27
CA GLN A 59 -2.34 14.16 -6.61
C GLN A 59 -2.01 15.62 -6.94
N THR A 60 -2.43 16.56 -6.10
CA THR A 60 -2.13 17.99 -6.25
C THR A 60 -1.72 18.58 -4.90
N ILE A 61 -0.61 19.30 -4.88
CA ILE A 61 -0.02 19.92 -3.69
C ILE A 61 0.36 21.37 -4.01
N GLN A 62 0.51 22.22 -3.00
CA GLN A 62 0.91 23.63 -3.15
C GLN A 62 2.42 23.73 -3.34
N VAL A 63 2.88 24.70 -4.13
CA VAL A 63 4.30 25.05 -4.17
C VAL A 63 4.80 25.47 -2.78
N GLY A 64 6.10 25.28 -2.54
CA GLY A 64 6.76 25.68 -1.31
C GLY A 64 7.14 24.51 -0.40
N LEU A 65 8.07 24.78 0.52
CA LEU A 65 8.80 23.73 1.26
C LEU A 65 7.98 23.05 2.37
N ASN A 66 6.74 23.48 2.59
CA ASN A 66 5.90 23.02 3.70
C ASN A 66 4.81 22.03 3.27
N ASP A 67 4.61 21.80 1.98
CA ASP A 67 3.58 20.86 1.50
C ASP A 67 4.20 19.52 1.06
N LEU A 68 3.46 18.43 1.21
CA LEU A 68 3.96 17.07 0.99
C LEU A 68 2.92 16.16 0.30
N ALA A 69 3.36 15.25 -0.55
CA ALA A 69 2.56 14.14 -1.04
C ALA A 69 3.13 12.81 -0.55
N TYR A 70 2.28 11.95 0.00
CA TYR A 70 2.63 10.62 0.49
C TYR A 70 2.24 9.58 -0.55
N ILE A 71 3.24 8.92 -1.12
CA ILE A 71 3.05 7.93 -2.18
C ILE A 71 3.27 6.55 -1.62
N LYS A 72 2.20 5.76 -1.53
CA LYS A 72 2.28 4.33 -1.20
C LYS A 72 2.72 3.56 -2.44
N ALA A 73 3.76 2.74 -2.30
CA ALA A 73 4.20 1.78 -3.30
C ALA A 73 3.88 0.36 -2.82
N GLU A 74 3.20 -0.42 -3.66
CA GLU A 74 2.72 -1.76 -3.33
C GLU A 74 3.23 -2.76 -4.36
N VAL A 75 3.67 -3.93 -3.88
CA VAL A 75 3.94 -5.10 -4.73
C VAL A 75 2.63 -5.84 -4.93
N VAL A 76 2.20 -6.00 -6.18
CA VAL A 76 0.89 -6.57 -6.52
C VAL A 76 1.01 -7.81 -7.40
N ASP A 77 -0.01 -8.67 -7.31
CA ASP A 77 -0.20 -9.80 -8.21
C ASP A 77 -0.84 -9.37 -9.55
N ALA A 78 -1.07 -10.33 -10.45
CA ALA A 78 -1.65 -10.09 -11.77
C ALA A 78 -3.08 -9.50 -11.73
N ASN A 79 -3.77 -9.62 -10.60
CA ASN A 79 -5.10 -9.06 -10.39
C ASN A 79 -5.05 -7.70 -9.67
N GLY A 80 -3.86 -7.18 -9.38
CA GLY A 80 -3.66 -5.92 -8.67
C GLY A 80 -3.84 -6.00 -7.16
N ASN A 81 -3.88 -7.21 -6.58
CA ASN A 81 -3.95 -7.38 -5.13
C ASN A 81 -2.55 -7.24 -4.52
N THR A 82 -2.42 -6.44 -3.45
CA THR A 82 -1.17 -6.32 -2.69
C THR A 82 -0.76 -7.65 -2.10
N VAL A 83 0.45 -8.10 -2.42
CA VAL A 83 1.00 -9.40 -2.00
C VAL A 83 1.55 -9.27 -0.57
N PRO A 84 0.84 -9.74 0.48
CA PRO A 84 1.15 -9.39 1.86
C PRO A 84 2.39 -10.11 2.41
N TYR A 85 2.87 -11.15 1.72
CA TYR A 85 4.07 -11.89 2.11
C TYR A 85 5.35 -11.38 1.43
N ALA A 86 5.25 -10.38 0.53
CA ALA A 86 6.41 -9.72 -0.04
C ALA A 86 7.08 -8.84 1.04
N ASN A 87 8.17 -9.34 1.65
CA ASN A 87 8.88 -8.67 2.76
C ASN A 87 10.35 -8.31 2.43
N ASN A 88 10.83 -8.65 1.23
CA ASN A 88 12.25 -8.48 0.87
C ASN A 88 12.47 -7.93 -0.55
N VAL A 89 11.41 -7.53 -1.24
CA VAL A 89 11.56 -6.86 -2.54
C VAL A 89 12.12 -5.47 -2.28
N LYS A 90 13.33 -5.21 -2.76
CA LYS A 90 13.95 -3.89 -2.72
C LYS A 90 13.35 -3.04 -3.84
N ILE A 91 12.76 -1.92 -3.46
CA ILE A 91 12.20 -0.93 -4.38
C ILE A 91 13.14 0.27 -4.43
N THR A 92 13.35 0.81 -5.63
CA THR A 92 14.08 2.07 -5.87
C THR A 92 13.10 3.14 -6.36
N PHE A 93 13.25 4.34 -5.83
CA PHE A 93 12.47 5.52 -6.15
C PHE A 93 13.32 6.50 -6.96
N LYS A 94 12.75 7.09 -8.00
CA LYS A 94 13.44 8.07 -8.84
C LYS A 94 12.46 9.14 -9.26
N LEU A 95 12.82 10.41 -9.02
CA LEU A 95 12.15 11.50 -9.70
C LEU A 95 12.74 11.65 -11.11
N LEU A 96 11.87 11.66 -12.12
CA LEU A 96 12.24 12.15 -13.44
C LEU A 96 12.51 13.67 -13.36
N PRO A 97 13.25 14.25 -14.32
CA PRO A 97 13.51 15.70 -14.34
C PRO A 97 12.22 16.50 -14.13
N GLY A 98 12.20 17.34 -13.09
CA GLY A 98 10.98 17.97 -12.58
C GLY A 98 11.23 18.88 -11.39
N LYS A 99 10.14 19.33 -10.75
CA LYS A 99 10.15 20.37 -9.70
C LYS A 99 9.80 19.82 -8.31
N GLY A 100 10.63 18.91 -7.80
CA GLY A 100 10.42 18.33 -6.47
C GLY A 100 11.56 17.44 -6.00
N SER A 101 11.45 16.99 -4.75
CA SER A 101 12.45 16.17 -4.06
C SER A 101 11.81 15.01 -3.29
N ILE A 102 12.53 13.89 -3.19
CA ILE A 102 12.17 12.79 -2.28
C ILE A 102 12.73 13.14 -0.89
N MET A 103 11.84 13.39 0.07
CA MET A 103 12.25 13.79 1.42
C MET A 103 12.61 12.59 2.29
N ALA A 104 11.80 11.53 2.18
CA ALA A 104 12.02 10.30 2.93
C ALA A 104 11.33 9.10 2.27
N VAL A 105 11.78 7.89 2.62
CA VAL A 105 11.15 6.61 2.29
C VAL A 105 11.09 5.69 3.51
N GLY A 106 10.03 4.90 3.67
CA GLY A 106 9.85 3.99 4.81
C GLY A 106 8.87 2.84 4.51
N ASN A 107 8.85 1.80 5.33
CA ASN A 107 8.02 0.59 5.10
C ASN A 107 7.21 0.11 6.32
N GLY A 108 7.33 0.78 7.48
CA GLY A 108 6.64 0.40 8.70
C GLY A 108 7.18 -0.86 9.40
N ASN A 109 8.27 -1.45 8.92
CA ASN A 109 8.93 -2.56 9.60
C ASN A 109 9.65 -2.04 10.87
N PRO A 110 9.26 -2.46 12.08
CA PRO A 110 9.88 -1.97 13.31
C PRO A 110 11.35 -2.38 13.49
N THR A 111 11.85 -3.32 12.69
CA THR A 111 13.25 -3.80 12.77
C THR A 111 14.12 -3.35 11.59
N ASP A 112 13.59 -2.56 10.65
CA ASP A 112 14.37 -2.05 9.52
C ASP A 112 15.19 -0.82 9.94
N VAL A 113 16.51 -0.95 9.87
CA VAL A 113 17.48 0.10 10.22
C VAL A 113 18.05 0.83 8.99
N SER A 114 17.54 0.54 7.79
CA SER A 114 17.99 1.21 6.56
C SER A 114 17.56 2.68 6.51
N SER A 115 18.37 3.52 5.88
CA SER A 115 18.19 4.98 5.84
C SER A 115 16.80 5.40 5.32
N PHE A 116 16.24 6.47 5.91
CA PHE A 116 15.05 7.13 5.39
C PHE A 116 15.35 8.02 4.18
N HIS A 117 16.61 8.40 3.95
CA HIS A 117 17.00 9.38 2.92
C HIS A 117 17.67 8.78 1.70
N GLN A 118 17.98 7.48 1.72
CA GLN A 118 18.35 6.78 0.49
C GLN A 118 17.07 6.47 -0.28
N PRO A 119 16.99 6.76 -1.60
CA PRO A 119 15.77 6.62 -2.37
C PRO A 119 15.49 5.16 -2.74
N GLU A 120 15.60 4.27 -1.76
CA GLU A 120 15.40 2.83 -1.88
C GLU A 120 14.89 2.27 -0.55
N LYS A 121 14.00 1.28 -0.61
CA LYS A 121 13.46 0.64 0.58
C LYS A 121 12.99 -0.77 0.27
N LYS A 122 13.27 -1.73 1.15
CA LYS A 122 12.61 -3.04 1.08
C LYS A 122 11.14 -2.88 1.44
N VAL A 123 10.24 -3.54 0.74
CA VAL A 123 8.83 -3.58 1.18
C VAL A 123 8.68 -4.39 2.46
N TRP A 124 7.68 -4.04 3.25
CA TRP A 124 7.23 -4.83 4.38
C TRP A 124 5.72 -5.02 4.29
N ARG A 125 5.29 -6.27 4.44
CA ARG A 125 3.90 -6.69 4.22
C ARG A 125 3.34 -6.23 2.86
N GLY A 126 4.18 -6.28 1.82
CA GLY A 126 3.82 -5.93 0.46
C GLY A 126 3.87 -4.44 0.11
N SER A 127 4.29 -3.55 1.00
CA SER A 127 4.33 -2.12 0.69
C SER A 127 5.48 -1.34 1.34
N CYS A 128 5.75 -0.17 0.78
CA CYS A 128 6.52 0.91 1.38
C CYS A 128 5.94 2.26 0.93
N GLN A 129 6.55 3.36 1.36
CA GLN A 129 6.06 4.72 1.14
C GLN A 129 7.22 5.65 0.80
N ALA A 130 6.97 6.61 -0.09
CA ALA A 130 7.83 7.75 -0.36
C ALA A 130 7.10 9.06 -0.02
N ILE A 131 7.84 10.02 0.50
CA ILE A 131 7.36 11.37 0.81
C ILE A 131 7.98 12.33 -0.19
N ILE A 132 7.13 12.99 -0.97
CA ILE A 132 7.52 13.94 -2.01
C ILE A 132 7.24 15.36 -1.53
N ARG A 133 8.21 16.25 -1.70
CA ARG A 133 8.06 17.69 -1.48
C ARG A 133 8.17 18.43 -2.81
N PRO A 134 7.30 19.42 -3.08
CA PRO A 134 7.41 20.26 -4.25
C PRO A 134 8.53 21.30 -4.08
N ASP A 135 9.00 21.82 -5.20
CA ASP A 135 9.84 23.02 -5.19
C ASP A 135 9.00 24.29 -4.99
N ILE A 136 9.65 25.46 -5.03
CA ILE A 136 8.99 26.77 -4.97
C ILE A 136 8.31 27.18 -6.28
N ALA A 137 8.65 26.52 -7.40
CA ALA A 137 8.06 26.78 -8.71
C ALA A 137 7.03 25.71 -9.06
N PRO A 138 5.88 26.08 -9.64
CA PRO A 138 4.85 25.13 -10.02
C PRO A 138 5.36 24.20 -11.12
N GLY A 139 4.79 23.00 -11.18
CA GLY A 139 5.21 22.01 -12.17
C GLY A 139 4.74 20.60 -11.87
N LYS A 140 5.11 19.69 -12.77
CA LYS A 140 4.86 18.26 -12.60
C LYS A 140 6.04 17.61 -11.87
N ILE A 141 5.71 16.74 -10.93
CA ILE A 141 6.65 15.87 -10.23
C ILE A 141 6.29 14.46 -10.63
N VAL A 142 7.19 13.78 -11.34
CA VAL A 142 6.95 12.43 -11.84
C VAL A 142 7.85 11.46 -11.08
N LEU A 143 7.23 10.64 -10.24
CA LEU A 143 7.91 9.61 -9.47
C LEU A 143 7.81 8.28 -10.21
N GLN A 144 8.96 7.73 -10.59
CA GLN A 144 9.14 6.39 -11.11
C GLN A 144 9.62 5.47 -9.98
N VAL A 145 9.11 4.25 -9.96
CA VAL A 145 9.41 3.26 -8.95
C VAL A 145 9.68 1.91 -9.62
N GLU A 146 10.78 1.27 -9.25
CA GLU A 146 11.30 0.06 -9.91
C GLU A 146 11.72 -1.00 -8.88
N ALA A 147 11.68 -2.26 -9.28
CA ALA A 147 12.20 -3.39 -8.53
C ALA A 147 12.51 -4.56 -9.48
N ASP A 148 13.52 -5.35 -9.16
CA ASP A 148 13.94 -6.47 -10.00
C ASP A 148 12.80 -7.48 -10.21
N GLY A 149 12.56 -7.83 -11.47
CA GLY A 149 11.55 -8.83 -11.86
C GLY A 149 10.10 -8.35 -11.76
N LEU A 150 9.83 -7.08 -11.42
CA LEU A 150 8.48 -6.51 -11.38
C LEU A 150 8.31 -5.43 -12.45
N LYS A 151 7.09 -5.33 -13.00
CA LYS A 151 6.73 -4.21 -13.88
C LYS A 151 6.84 -2.89 -13.10
N PRO A 152 7.61 -1.90 -13.59
CA PRO A 152 7.77 -0.62 -12.92
C PRO A 152 6.47 0.20 -12.97
N ALA A 153 6.37 1.20 -12.09
CA ALA A 153 5.22 2.08 -12.02
C ALA A 153 5.64 3.54 -11.92
N THR A 154 4.80 4.42 -12.45
CA THR A 154 5.01 5.88 -12.43
C THR A 154 3.75 6.57 -11.96
N ILE A 155 3.91 7.64 -11.18
CA ILE A 155 2.81 8.52 -10.77
C ILE A 155 3.21 9.98 -10.93
N THR A 156 2.25 10.82 -11.34
CA THR A 156 2.45 12.27 -11.47
C THR A 156 1.73 12.99 -10.35
N ILE A 157 2.44 13.89 -9.69
CA ILE A 157 1.90 14.85 -8.73
C ILE A 157 2.02 16.25 -9.34
N ASN A 158 0.95 17.02 -9.26
CA ASN A 158 0.95 18.41 -9.73
C ASN A 158 1.24 19.34 -8.55
N SER A 159 2.19 20.25 -8.73
CA SER A 159 2.46 21.35 -7.80
C SER A 159 1.98 22.66 -8.42
N LYS A 160 1.17 23.42 -7.68
CA LYS A 160 0.59 24.69 -8.13
C LYS A 160 0.64 25.76 -7.05
#